data_AF-A0A3M2E5D0-F1
#
_entry.id   AF-A0A3M2E5D0-F1
#
_cell.length_a   1.000
_cell.length_b   1.000
_cell.length_c   1.000
_cell.angle_alpha   90.00
_cell.angle_beta   90.00
_cell.angle_gamma   90.00
#
_symmetry.space_group_name_H-M   'P 1'
#
loop_
_entity.id
_entity.type
_entity.pdbx_description
1 polymer ?
#
loop_
_entity_poly.entity_id
_entity_poly.type
_entity_poly.pdbx_seq_one_letter_code
_entity_poly.pdbx_strand_id
1 'polypeptide(L)'
;MGDFPGILRPALRLIPANPGNPQLLAMAAFGHEQCHHLDAARSRAEAALTIQPDEPWAQHALAHVCLTEGRVAEGLALMERAAPGWKGLNSFMYTHNWWHLALFLISQGRGAEALAHYDAHVWGVEPDYSQDQIGAVSLLARLEFAGVDPGGRWQALRPWLESREGDTTSAFLTLQYLYGLARAGSPAADRLMEAIRRRAATAQPWEAEVWQDTALPAAEGVLAAARGAWAQAVRRLSAARATLWRIGGSHAQRDLFDQILLDAMIRDGRWAAAQQMIEERRRHDPHGVPLAAMRARVEAELGLAPAAG
;
A
#
# COMPACT_ATOMS: atom_id res chain seq x y z
N MET A 1 8.63 -12.54 8.18
CA MET A 1 7.74 -11.58 7.50
C MET A 1 6.89 -12.34 6.49
N GLY A 2 5.65 -11.93 6.23
CA GLY A 2 4.79 -12.58 5.22
C GLY A 2 4.14 -13.91 5.62
N ASP A 3 4.18 -14.35 6.89
CA ASP A 3 3.44 -15.53 7.38
C ASP A 3 2.00 -15.13 7.76
N PHE A 4 1.15 -14.91 6.75
CA PHE A 4 -0.25 -14.57 6.96
C PHE A 4 -1.05 -15.65 7.72
N PRO A 5 -0.86 -16.96 7.42
CA PRO A 5 -1.46 -18.00 8.24
C PRO A 5 -1.00 -17.96 9.70
N GLY A 6 0.22 -17.49 9.98
CA GLY A 6 0.76 -17.27 11.31
C GLY A 6 0.03 -16.18 12.10
N ILE A 7 -0.53 -15.17 11.42
CA ILE A 7 -1.40 -14.15 12.03
C ILE A 7 -2.76 -14.75 12.40
N LEU A 8 -3.33 -15.55 11.51
CA LEU A 8 -4.68 -16.10 11.67
C LEU A 8 -4.75 -17.26 12.70
N ARG A 9 -3.74 -18.15 12.71
CA ARG A 9 -3.73 -19.37 13.55
C ARG A 9 -3.98 -19.11 15.05
N PRO A 10 -3.31 -18.14 15.71
CA PRO A 10 -3.59 -17.82 17.11
C PRO A 10 -5.01 -17.33 17.33
N ALA A 11 -5.53 -16.47 16.45
CA ALA A 11 -6.88 -15.94 16.55
C ALA A 11 -7.93 -17.07 16.55
N LEU A 12 -7.83 -17.98 15.58
CA LEU A 12 -8.74 -19.12 15.46
C LEU A 12 -8.74 -20.03 16.70
N ARG A 13 -7.59 -20.19 17.37
CA ARG A 13 -7.49 -20.98 18.60
C ARG A 13 -8.14 -20.31 19.81
N LEU A 14 -8.11 -18.98 19.88
CA LEU A 14 -8.57 -18.22 21.03
C LEU A 14 -10.07 -17.90 20.98
N ILE A 15 -10.65 -17.79 19.77
CA ILE A 15 -12.07 -17.41 19.57
C ILE A 15 -13.05 -18.31 20.32
N PRO A 16 -12.95 -19.66 20.30
CA PRO A 16 -13.92 -20.51 21.00
C PRO A 16 -14.03 -20.22 22.49
N ALA A 17 -12.93 -19.83 23.13
CA ALA A 17 -12.89 -19.46 24.55
C ALA A 17 -13.25 -17.99 24.80
N ASN A 18 -13.27 -17.14 23.77
CA ASN A 18 -13.48 -15.69 23.87
C ASN A 18 -14.41 -15.16 22.76
N PRO A 19 -15.60 -15.74 22.54
CA PRO A 19 -16.42 -15.43 21.36
C PRO A 19 -16.98 -13.99 21.37
N GLY A 20 -17.05 -13.35 22.54
CA GLY A 20 -17.52 -11.98 22.71
C GLY A 20 -16.41 -10.92 22.72
N ASN A 21 -15.16 -11.27 22.37
CA ASN A 21 -14.06 -10.30 22.34
C ASN A 21 -13.96 -9.66 20.93
N PRO A 22 -14.35 -8.39 20.76
CA PRO A 22 -14.40 -7.76 19.44
C PRO A 22 -13.01 -7.53 18.83
N GLN A 23 -11.99 -7.25 19.63
CA GLN A 23 -10.61 -7.08 19.16
C GLN A 23 -10.04 -8.40 18.60
N LEU A 24 -10.34 -9.53 19.25
CA LEU A 24 -9.95 -10.85 18.78
C LEU A 24 -10.64 -11.21 17.45
N LEU A 25 -11.93 -10.87 17.32
CA LEU A 25 -12.68 -11.06 16.08
C LEU A 25 -12.15 -10.16 14.95
N ALA A 26 -11.79 -8.91 15.24
CA ALA A 26 -11.17 -8.00 14.29
C ALA A 26 -9.79 -8.49 13.83
N MET A 27 -8.96 -8.99 14.74
CA MET A 27 -7.67 -9.61 14.41
C MET A 27 -7.87 -10.84 13.50
N ALA A 28 -8.88 -11.68 13.81
CA ALA A 28 -9.23 -12.82 12.97
C ALA A 28 -9.72 -12.38 11.59
N ALA A 29 -10.53 -11.32 11.51
CA ALA A 29 -11.02 -10.76 10.26
C ALA A 29 -9.87 -10.34 9.34
N PHE A 30 -8.92 -9.55 9.87
CA PHE A 30 -7.72 -9.17 9.13
C PHE A 30 -6.88 -10.38 8.72
N GLY A 31 -6.68 -11.35 9.61
CA GLY A 31 -5.97 -12.59 9.28
C GLY A 31 -6.64 -13.40 8.17
N HIS A 32 -7.99 -13.48 8.17
CA HIS A 32 -8.75 -14.12 7.10
C HIS A 32 -8.57 -13.39 5.77
N GLU A 33 -8.61 -12.07 5.75
CA GLU A 33 -8.41 -11.26 4.54
C GLU A 33 -7.00 -11.46 3.98
N GLN A 34 -5.97 -11.47 4.83
CA GLN A 34 -4.60 -11.74 4.41
C GLN A 34 -4.40 -13.17 3.86
N CYS A 35 -5.28 -14.11 4.23
CA CYS A 35 -5.33 -15.47 3.69
C CYS A 35 -6.32 -15.63 2.51
N HIS A 36 -6.85 -14.54 1.95
CA HIS A 36 -7.84 -14.56 0.86
C HIS A 36 -9.20 -15.21 1.21
N HIS A 37 -9.51 -15.37 2.50
CA HIS A 37 -10.80 -15.88 2.99
C HIS A 37 -11.79 -14.72 3.19
N LEU A 38 -12.17 -14.02 2.11
CA LEU A 38 -12.87 -12.72 2.19
C LEU A 38 -14.24 -12.79 2.87
N ASP A 39 -15.05 -13.82 2.59
CA ASP A 39 -16.36 -14.00 3.25
C ASP A 39 -16.21 -14.17 4.76
N ALA A 40 -15.22 -14.97 5.19
CA ALA A 40 -14.92 -15.17 6.59
C ALA A 40 -14.38 -13.89 7.24
N ALA A 41 -13.55 -13.13 6.52
CA ALA A 41 -13.04 -11.86 7.00
C ALA A 41 -14.18 -10.87 7.28
N ARG A 42 -15.08 -10.70 6.31
CA ARG A 42 -16.27 -9.84 6.43
C ARG A 42 -17.15 -10.27 7.60
N SER A 43 -17.53 -11.54 7.65
CA SER A 43 -18.39 -12.07 8.72
C SER A 43 -17.78 -11.86 10.11
N ARG A 44 -16.46 -12.02 10.27
CA ARG A 44 -15.78 -11.80 11.55
C ARG A 44 -15.74 -10.32 11.95
N ALA A 45 -15.48 -9.43 11.00
CA ALA A 45 -15.48 -8.00 11.27
C ALA A 45 -16.89 -7.50 11.61
N GLU A 46 -17.92 -7.94 10.89
CA GLU A 46 -19.32 -7.60 11.19
C GLU A 46 -19.77 -8.12 12.57
N ALA A 47 -19.31 -9.32 12.96
CA ALA A 47 -19.54 -9.83 14.31
C ALA A 47 -18.84 -8.97 15.38
N ALA A 48 -17.61 -8.51 15.14
CA ALA A 48 -16.92 -7.57 16.03
C ALA A 48 -17.70 -6.25 16.18
N LEU A 49 -18.18 -5.69 15.07
CA LEU A 49 -18.95 -4.45 15.05
C LEU A 49 -20.34 -4.57 15.68
N THR A 50 -20.91 -5.78 15.68
CA THR A 50 -22.16 -6.04 16.42
C THR A 50 -21.96 -5.94 17.93
N ILE A 51 -20.77 -6.31 18.43
CA ILE A 51 -20.42 -6.24 19.85
C ILE A 51 -19.95 -4.83 20.22
N GLN A 52 -19.09 -4.23 19.40
CA GLN A 52 -18.55 -2.90 19.59
C GLN A 52 -18.63 -2.11 18.27
N PRO A 53 -19.65 -1.26 18.06
CA PRO A 53 -19.89 -0.56 16.79
C PRO A 53 -18.75 0.36 16.32
N ASP A 54 -17.93 0.86 17.24
CA ASP A 54 -16.80 1.73 16.96
C ASP A 54 -15.44 1.00 16.97
N GLU A 55 -15.42 -0.34 16.89
CA GLU A 55 -14.17 -1.10 16.90
C GLU A 55 -13.34 -0.80 15.63
N PRO A 56 -12.18 -0.14 15.76
CA PRO A 56 -11.48 0.42 14.61
C PRO A 56 -10.70 -0.60 13.78
N TRP A 57 -10.30 -1.73 14.36
CA TRP A 57 -9.63 -2.82 13.64
C TRP A 57 -10.60 -3.62 12.77
N ALA A 58 -11.86 -3.74 13.16
CA ALA A 58 -12.91 -4.38 12.37
C ALA A 58 -13.30 -3.50 11.19
N GLN A 59 -13.37 -2.18 11.38
CA GLN A 59 -13.53 -1.20 10.31
C GLN A 59 -12.36 -1.26 9.32
N HIS A 60 -11.11 -1.31 9.84
CA HIS A 60 -9.90 -1.53 9.05
C HIS A 60 -9.95 -2.83 8.23
N ALA A 61 -10.34 -3.95 8.84
CA ALA A 61 -10.47 -5.23 8.15
C ALA A 61 -11.55 -5.19 7.05
N LEU A 62 -12.68 -4.50 7.27
CA LEU A 62 -13.69 -4.30 6.23
C LEU A 62 -13.22 -3.39 5.09
N ALA A 63 -12.41 -2.37 5.38
CA ALA A 63 -11.77 -1.56 4.35
C ALA A 63 -10.89 -2.44 3.44
N HIS A 64 -10.08 -3.33 4.04
CA HIS A 64 -9.29 -4.32 3.32
C HIS A 64 -10.15 -5.22 2.43
N VAL A 65 -11.23 -5.80 2.97
CA VAL A 65 -12.15 -6.63 2.19
C VAL A 65 -12.73 -5.84 1.01
N CYS A 66 -13.21 -4.62 1.25
CA CYS A 66 -13.80 -3.80 0.19
C CYS A 66 -12.79 -3.42 -0.90
N LEU A 67 -11.53 -3.14 -0.55
CA LEU A 67 -10.46 -2.91 -1.52
C LEU A 67 -10.16 -4.16 -2.35
N THR A 68 -10.07 -5.32 -1.72
CA THR A 68 -9.78 -6.58 -2.41
C THR A 68 -10.95 -7.04 -3.31
N GLU A 69 -12.19 -6.77 -2.92
CA GLU A 69 -13.41 -7.09 -3.70
C GLU A 69 -13.77 -6.00 -4.74
N GLY A 70 -13.08 -4.87 -4.77
CA GLY A 70 -13.44 -3.73 -5.63
C GLY A 70 -14.74 -3.02 -5.26
N ARG A 71 -15.22 -3.19 -4.02
CA ARG A 71 -16.43 -2.54 -3.47
C ARG A 71 -16.12 -1.13 -2.97
N VAL A 72 -15.54 -0.31 -3.84
CA VAL A 72 -14.98 1.01 -3.51
C VAL A 72 -16.02 1.95 -2.89
N ALA A 73 -17.23 2.03 -3.45
CA ALA A 73 -18.28 2.92 -2.95
C ALA A 73 -18.79 2.51 -1.55
N GLU A 74 -18.89 1.20 -1.30
CA GLU A 74 -19.28 0.69 0.02
C GLU A 74 -18.18 0.93 1.05
N GLY A 75 -16.93 0.63 0.69
CA GLY A 75 -15.77 0.85 1.56
C GLY A 75 -15.66 2.32 1.96
N LEU A 76 -15.82 3.24 1.01
CA LEU A 76 -15.82 4.68 1.30
C LEU A 76 -16.94 5.06 2.26
N ALA A 77 -18.18 4.66 1.97
CA ALA A 77 -19.33 5.00 2.80
C ALA A 77 -19.19 4.42 4.23
N LEU A 78 -18.62 3.23 4.37
CA LEU A 78 -18.31 2.62 5.66
C LEU A 78 -17.28 3.46 6.43
N MET A 79 -16.18 3.82 5.78
CA MET A 79 -15.09 4.57 6.41
C MET A 79 -15.51 6.00 6.78
N GLU A 80 -16.28 6.69 5.92
CA GLU A 80 -16.84 8.01 6.21
C GLU A 80 -17.76 7.99 7.45
N ARG A 81 -18.61 6.96 7.58
CA ARG A 81 -19.47 6.78 8.77
C ARG A 81 -18.68 6.49 10.04
N ALA A 82 -17.58 5.75 9.92
CA ALA A 82 -16.73 5.35 11.04
C ALA A 82 -15.77 6.46 11.51
N ALA A 83 -15.36 7.36 10.61
CA ALA A 83 -14.32 8.36 10.84
C ALA A 83 -14.46 9.19 12.13
N PRO A 84 -15.66 9.64 12.56
CA PRO A 84 -15.81 10.37 13.82
C PRO A 84 -15.32 9.59 15.05
N GLY A 85 -15.38 8.25 15.02
CA GLY A 85 -14.98 7.37 16.12
C GLY A 85 -13.47 7.16 16.25
N TRP A 86 -12.65 7.59 15.29
CA TRP A 86 -11.21 7.38 15.34
C TRP A 86 -10.46 8.40 16.22
N LYS A 87 -11.13 9.48 16.62
CA LYS A 87 -10.52 10.50 17.48
C LYS A 87 -10.12 9.88 18.83
N GLY A 88 -8.86 10.06 19.22
CA GLY A 88 -8.32 9.53 20.48
C GLY A 88 -7.71 8.14 20.39
N LEU A 89 -7.73 7.50 19.21
CA LEU A 89 -6.91 6.33 18.95
C LEU A 89 -5.42 6.70 18.93
N ASN A 90 -4.55 5.68 19.07
CA ASN A 90 -3.12 5.87 18.84
C ASN A 90 -2.84 6.29 17.39
N SER A 91 -1.67 6.89 17.14
CA SER A 91 -1.34 7.45 15.83
C SER A 91 -1.53 6.44 14.71
N PHE A 92 -1.01 5.21 14.90
CA PHE A 92 -1.12 4.14 13.91
C PHE A 92 -2.55 3.94 13.40
N MET A 93 -3.49 3.65 14.29
CA MET A 93 -4.84 3.30 13.86
C MET A 93 -5.59 4.51 13.31
N TYR A 94 -5.38 5.69 13.91
CA TYR A 94 -5.97 6.93 13.42
C TYR A 94 -5.52 7.24 11.98
N THR A 95 -4.20 7.34 11.76
CA THR A 95 -3.64 7.71 10.45
C THR A 95 -3.94 6.64 9.40
N HIS A 96 -3.90 5.35 9.79
CA HIS A 96 -4.07 4.25 8.86
C HIS A 96 -5.53 4.05 8.40
N ASN A 97 -6.52 4.33 9.25
CA ASN A 97 -7.92 4.32 8.82
C ASN A 97 -8.22 5.48 7.86
N TRP A 98 -7.69 6.67 8.12
CA TRP A 98 -7.74 7.79 7.17
C TRP A 98 -7.02 7.48 5.86
N TRP A 99 -5.90 6.76 5.92
CA TRP A 99 -5.17 6.30 4.74
C TRP A 99 -6.05 5.42 3.84
N HIS A 100 -6.78 4.45 4.41
CA HIS A 100 -7.73 3.62 3.66
C HIS A 100 -8.88 4.43 3.05
N LEU A 101 -9.47 5.36 3.81
CA LEU A 101 -10.48 6.28 3.30
C LEU A 101 -9.96 7.04 2.07
N ALA A 102 -8.73 7.56 2.14
CA ALA A 102 -8.09 8.26 1.03
C ALA A 102 -7.85 7.35 -0.19
N LEU A 103 -7.58 6.05 -0.02
CA LEU A 103 -7.49 5.12 -1.13
C LEU A 103 -8.81 4.98 -1.91
N PHE A 104 -9.93 4.89 -1.20
CA PHE A 104 -11.24 4.85 -1.85
C PHE A 104 -11.55 6.14 -2.59
N LEU A 105 -11.21 7.30 -2.01
CA LEU A 105 -11.34 8.59 -2.68
C LEU A 105 -10.51 8.65 -3.96
N ILE A 106 -9.25 8.18 -3.94
CA ILE A 106 -8.40 8.11 -5.13
C ILE A 106 -9.05 7.25 -6.22
N SER A 107 -9.54 6.06 -5.88
CA SER A 107 -10.21 5.17 -6.84
C SER A 107 -11.46 5.84 -7.44
N GLN A 108 -12.22 6.63 -6.69
CA GLN A 108 -13.34 7.43 -7.20
C GLN A 108 -12.93 8.69 -7.99
N GLY A 109 -11.64 8.96 -8.18
CA GLY A 109 -11.15 10.18 -8.84
C GLY A 109 -11.25 11.43 -7.96
N ARG A 110 -11.55 11.29 -6.66
CA ARG A 110 -11.62 12.38 -5.67
C ARG A 110 -10.23 12.69 -5.08
N GLY A 111 -9.23 12.83 -5.96
CA GLY A 111 -7.82 12.96 -5.57
C GLY A 111 -7.51 14.22 -4.76
N ALA A 112 -8.15 15.34 -5.05
CA ALA A 112 -7.97 16.58 -4.28
C ALA A 112 -8.44 16.45 -2.82
N GLU A 113 -9.54 15.71 -2.60
CA GLU A 113 -10.07 15.45 -1.26
C GLU A 113 -9.21 14.45 -0.51
N ALA A 114 -8.71 13.41 -1.19
CA ALA A 114 -7.71 12.50 -0.63
C ALA A 114 -6.42 13.22 -0.19
N LEU A 115 -5.96 14.21 -0.98
CA LEU A 115 -4.82 15.06 -0.60
C LEU A 115 -5.14 15.96 0.61
N ALA A 116 -6.36 16.47 0.72
CA ALA A 116 -6.78 17.21 1.92
C ALA A 116 -6.77 16.32 3.18
N HIS A 117 -7.22 15.07 3.07
CA HIS A 117 -7.11 14.11 4.18
C HIS A 117 -5.67 13.71 4.49
N TYR A 118 -4.79 13.67 3.49
CA TYR A 118 -3.36 13.50 3.72
C TYR A 118 -2.84 14.57 4.68
N ASP A 119 -3.13 15.84 4.39
CA ASP A 119 -2.64 16.98 5.19
C ASP A 119 -3.27 17.05 6.58
N ALA A 120 -4.55 16.71 6.69
CA ALA A 120 -5.30 16.86 7.94
C ALA A 120 -5.17 15.67 8.89
N HIS A 121 -4.95 14.45 8.37
CA HIS A 121 -5.13 13.24 9.16
C HIS A 121 -4.05 12.16 8.97
N VAL A 122 -3.41 12.06 7.80
CA VAL A 122 -2.44 10.97 7.55
C VAL A 122 -1.02 11.39 7.91
N TRP A 123 -0.64 12.64 7.62
CA TRP A 123 0.70 13.15 7.90
C TRP A 123 0.69 14.22 9.00
N GLY A 124 1.75 14.25 9.82
CA GLY A 124 1.94 15.26 10.86
C GLY A 124 1.44 14.88 12.26
N VAL A 125 0.82 13.70 12.44
CA VAL A 125 0.30 13.24 13.75
C VAL A 125 1.42 12.78 14.67
N GLU A 126 2.20 11.78 14.25
CA GLU A 126 3.42 11.35 14.94
C GLU A 126 4.57 11.21 13.91
N PRO A 127 5.24 12.31 13.52
CA PRO A 127 6.17 12.31 12.39
C PRO A 127 7.40 11.40 12.55
N ASP A 128 7.81 11.09 13.78
CA ASP A 128 8.88 10.15 14.09
C ASP A 128 8.46 8.67 13.96
N TYR A 129 7.15 8.39 13.92
CA TYR A 129 6.64 7.04 13.90
C TYR A 129 6.74 6.41 12.50
N SER A 130 7.31 5.21 12.45
CA SER A 130 7.62 4.51 11.19
C SER A 130 6.40 4.28 10.30
N GLN A 131 5.25 3.93 10.90
CA GLN A 131 4.04 3.63 10.12
C GLN A 131 3.39 4.89 9.56
N ASP A 132 3.44 6.01 10.28
CA ASP A 132 2.96 7.30 9.77
C ASP A 132 3.82 7.75 8.59
N GLN A 133 5.14 7.62 8.70
CA GLN A 133 6.09 7.91 7.62
C GLN A 133 5.80 7.07 6.36
N ILE A 134 5.71 5.74 6.48
CA ILE A 134 5.44 4.91 5.30
C ILE A 134 4.00 5.07 4.79
N GLY A 135 3.03 5.37 5.66
CA GLY A 135 1.65 5.70 5.28
C GLY A 135 1.60 6.96 4.41
N ALA A 136 2.34 7.99 4.82
CA ALA A 136 2.47 9.23 4.07
C ALA A 136 3.17 9.04 2.72
N VAL A 137 4.31 8.33 2.68
CA VAL A 137 5.01 8.01 1.41
C VAL A 137 4.08 7.26 0.46
N SER A 138 3.42 6.22 0.99
CA SER A 138 2.50 5.34 0.25
C SER A 138 1.33 6.12 -0.36
N LEU A 139 0.75 7.07 0.38
CA LEU A 139 -0.38 7.86 -0.09
C LEU A 139 0.04 8.92 -1.12
N LEU A 140 1.13 9.65 -0.88
CA LEU A 140 1.63 10.65 -1.85
C LEU A 140 1.95 10.01 -3.21
N ALA A 141 2.62 8.86 -3.20
CA ALA A 141 2.94 8.14 -4.44
C ALA A 141 1.66 7.81 -5.24
N ARG A 142 0.61 7.31 -4.57
CA ARG A 142 -0.67 6.97 -5.21
C ARG A 142 -1.42 8.19 -5.73
N LEU A 143 -1.39 9.30 -4.97
CA LEU A 143 -1.96 10.57 -5.43
C LEU A 143 -1.30 11.03 -6.74
N GLU A 144 0.01 10.91 -6.84
CA GLU A 144 0.74 11.24 -8.07
C GLU A 144 0.43 10.32 -9.24
N PHE A 145 0.32 9.01 -9.00
CA PHE A 145 -0.10 8.08 -10.03
C PHE A 145 -1.52 8.40 -10.52
N ALA A 146 -2.36 8.93 -9.64
CA ALA A 146 -3.69 9.44 -9.99
C ALA A 146 -3.69 10.85 -10.61
N GLY A 147 -2.51 11.45 -10.87
CA GLY A 147 -2.37 12.76 -11.51
C GLY A 147 -2.53 13.95 -10.57
N VAL A 148 -2.51 13.75 -9.26
CA VAL A 148 -2.55 14.83 -8.26
C VAL A 148 -1.14 15.34 -7.99
N ASP A 149 -0.95 16.66 -8.07
CA ASP A 149 0.33 17.31 -7.74
C ASP A 149 0.59 17.28 -6.22
N PRO A 150 1.68 16.68 -5.74
CA PRO A 150 2.00 16.61 -4.31
C PRO A 150 2.49 17.95 -3.75
N GLY A 151 2.85 18.93 -4.59
CA GLY A 151 3.49 20.18 -4.16
C GLY A 151 4.77 19.92 -3.36
N GLY A 152 4.97 20.65 -2.26
CA GLY A 152 6.17 20.54 -1.41
C GLY A 152 6.19 19.37 -0.40
N ARG A 153 5.23 18.44 -0.47
CA ARG A 153 5.03 17.41 0.58
C ARG A 153 6.16 16.37 0.65
N TRP A 154 6.80 16.05 -0.47
CA TRP A 154 8.00 15.23 -0.45
C TRP A 154 9.15 15.89 0.31
N GLN A 155 9.34 17.20 0.12
CA GLN A 155 10.35 17.98 0.84
C GLN A 155 10.02 18.09 2.33
N ALA A 156 8.73 18.16 2.69
CA ALA A 156 8.28 18.17 4.08
C ALA A 156 8.55 16.82 4.80
N LEU A 157 8.44 15.69 4.09
CA LEU A 157 8.76 14.36 4.62
C LEU A 157 10.27 14.14 4.82
N ARG A 158 11.09 14.78 3.99
CA ARG A 158 12.53 14.56 3.91
C ARG A 158 13.26 14.48 5.26
N PRO A 159 13.20 15.48 6.16
CA PRO A 159 13.98 15.46 7.40
C PRO A 159 13.65 14.26 8.28
N TRP A 160 12.39 13.80 8.28
CA TRP A 160 11.95 12.65 9.05
C TRP A 160 12.44 11.34 8.44
N LEU A 161 12.39 11.23 7.12
CA LEU A 161 12.88 10.04 6.40
C LEU A 161 14.41 9.91 6.43
N GLU A 162 15.16 11.02 6.52
CA GLU A 162 16.62 11.00 6.63
C GLU A 162 17.11 10.27 7.89
N SER A 163 16.29 10.22 8.96
CA SER A 163 16.56 9.39 10.14
C SER A 163 16.55 7.87 9.85
N ARG A 164 16.02 7.45 8.71
CA ARG A 164 15.87 6.05 8.28
C ARG A 164 16.93 5.58 7.30
N GLU A 165 17.99 6.37 7.08
CA GLU A 165 19.02 6.12 6.05
C GLU A 165 19.81 4.80 6.18
N GLY A 166 19.69 4.11 7.31
CA GLY A 166 20.26 2.77 7.54
C GLY A 166 19.24 1.75 8.06
N ASP A 167 17.95 2.06 8.03
CA ASP A 167 16.92 1.18 8.61
C ASP A 167 16.64 0.00 7.66
N THR A 168 17.22 -1.15 8.00
CA THR A 168 16.97 -2.45 7.34
C THR A 168 16.33 -3.46 8.31
N THR A 169 15.56 -2.98 9.29
CA THR A 169 14.87 -3.84 10.26
C THR A 169 13.73 -4.61 9.61
N SER A 170 13.01 -3.98 8.68
CA SER A 170 11.89 -4.57 7.94
C SER A 170 12.00 -4.21 6.47
N ALA A 171 12.13 -5.23 5.60
CA ALA A 171 12.21 -5.03 4.16
C ALA A 171 11.03 -4.20 3.62
N PHE A 172 9.81 -4.43 4.11
CA PHE A 172 8.64 -3.65 3.72
C PHE A 172 8.76 -2.16 4.05
N LEU A 173 9.19 -1.80 5.27
CA LEU A 173 9.37 -0.40 5.65
C LEU A 173 10.51 0.24 4.85
N THR A 174 11.63 -0.47 4.74
CA THR A 174 12.85 -0.01 4.06
C THR A 174 12.59 0.39 2.61
N LEU A 175 11.80 -0.37 1.86
CA LEU A 175 11.49 -0.03 0.46
C LEU A 175 10.68 1.26 0.33
N GLN A 176 9.78 1.53 1.28
CA GLN A 176 9.00 2.77 1.29
C GLN A 176 9.89 3.96 1.68
N TYR A 177 10.74 3.81 2.70
CA TYR A 177 11.72 4.86 3.04
C TYR A 177 12.62 5.19 1.85
N LEU A 178 13.13 4.16 1.15
CA LEU A 178 13.97 4.35 -0.03
C LEU A 178 13.25 5.14 -1.12
N TYR A 179 12.01 4.78 -1.43
CA TYR A 179 11.20 5.51 -2.40
C TYR A 179 10.99 6.96 -1.95
N GLY A 180 10.54 7.19 -0.71
CA GLY A 180 10.30 8.54 -0.18
C GLY A 180 11.54 9.42 -0.14
N LEU A 181 12.69 8.89 0.30
CA LEU A 181 13.98 9.59 0.30
C LEU A 181 14.39 10.01 -1.12
N ALA A 182 14.24 9.11 -2.08
CA ALA A 182 14.58 9.38 -3.48
C ALA A 182 13.65 10.43 -4.09
N ARG A 183 12.33 10.32 -3.84
CA ARG A 183 11.33 11.32 -4.29
C ARG A 183 11.55 12.70 -3.67
N ALA A 184 12.04 12.74 -2.44
CA ALA A 184 12.44 13.98 -1.76
C ALA A 184 13.80 14.55 -2.21
N GLY A 185 14.51 13.88 -3.13
CA GLY A 185 15.84 14.28 -3.60
C GLY A 185 16.91 14.20 -2.51
N SER A 186 16.73 13.36 -1.49
CA SER A 186 17.71 13.21 -0.41
C SER A 186 18.86 12.30 -0.81
N PRO A 187 20.13 12.68 -0.53
CA PRO A 187 21.28 11.79 -0.71
C PRO A 187 21.26 10.59 0.25
N ALA A 188 20.42 10.61 1.30
CA ALA A 188 20.23 9.46 2.17
C ALA A 188 19.65 8.24 1.44
N ALA A 189 18.98 8.43 0.30
CA ALA A 189 18.51 7.33 -0.54
C ALA A 189 19.66 6.40 -0.97
N ASP A 190 20.82 6.96 -1.33
CA ASP A 190 21.99 6.15 -1.73
C ASP A 190 22.61 5.41 -0.54
N ARG A 191 22.63 6.03 0.64
CA ARG A 191 23.09 5.40 1.89
C ARG A 191 22.18 4.23 2.27
N LEU A 192 20.87 4.40 2.15
CA LEU A 192 19.90 3.33 2.42
C LEU A 192 20.01 2.20 1.39
N MET A 193 20.17 2.53 0.10
CA MET A 193 20.40 1.52 -0.93
C MET A 193 21.66 0.69 -0.62
N GLU A 194 22.73 1.33 -0.15
CA GLU A 194 23.95 0.62 0.24
C GLU A 194 23.75 -0.23 1.51
N ALA A 195 22.97 0.26 2.48
CA ALA A 195 22.58 -0.56 3.64
C ALA A 195 21.78 -1.80 3.24
N ILE A 196 20.85 -1.68 2.28
CA ILE A 196 20.08 -2.81 1.73
C ILE A 196 21.01 -3.83 1.05
N ARG A 197 21.98 -3.38 0.24
CA ARG A 197 22.97 -4.28 -0.38
C ARG A 197 23.77 -5.06 0.66
N ARG A 198 24.28 -4.37 1.69
CA ARG A 198 24.99 -5.03 2.80
C ARG A 198 24.09 -6.03 3.54
N ARG A 199 22.84 -5.67 3.81
CA ARG A 199 21.88 -6.58 4.48
C ARG A 199 21.60 -7.82 3.65
N ALA A 200 21.43 -7.68 2.33
CA ALA A 200 21.25 -8.80 1.43
C ALA A 200 22.50 -9.70 1.39
N ALA A 201 23.70 -9.12 1.28
CA ALA A 201 24.95 -9.86 1.26
C ALA A 201 25.26 -10.62 2.57
N THR A 202 24.75 -10.13 3.70
CA THR A 202 24.99 -10.71 5.04
C THR A 202 23.75 -11.39 5.63
N ALA A 203 22.70 -11.58 4.83
CA ALA A 203 21.44 -12.16 5.27
C ALA A 203 21.67 -13.59 5.79
N GLN A 204 21.07 -13.89 6.93
CA GLN A 204 21.07 -15.24 7.48
C GLN A 204 20.21 -16.16 6.60
N PRO A 205 20.41 -17.49 6.63
CA PRO A 205 19.70 -18.42 5.74
C PRO A 205 18.17 -18.27 5.75
N TRP A 206 17.57 -17.98 6.91
CA TRP A 206 16.11 -17.82 7.06
C TRP A 206 15.56 -16.47 6.55
N GLU A 207 16.42 -15.51 6.23
CA GLU A 207 16.05 -14.18 5.70
C GLU A 207 16.62 -13.93 4.30
N ALA A 208 17.44 -14.85 3.78
CA ALA A 208 18.11 -14.73 2.49
C ALA A 208 17.09 -14.55 1.36
N GLU A 209 16.05 -15.37 1.29
CA GLU A 209 15.00 -15.24 0.26
C GLU A 209 14.27 -13.89 0.33
N VAL A 210 14.11 -13.34 1.54
CA VAL A 210 13.46 -12.04 1.73
C VAL A 210 14.37 -10.92 1.24
N TRP A 211 15.64 -10.91 1.65
CA TRP A 211 16.54 -9.80 1.35
C TRP A 211 17.24 -9.90 -0.01
N GLN A 212 17.74 -11.07 -0.39
CA GLN A 212 18.48 -11.28 -1.64
C GLN A 212 17.53 -11.38 -2.82
N ASP A 213 16.53 -12.26 -2.75
CA ASP A 213 15.70 -12.59 -3.90
C ASP A 213 14.52 -11.64 -4.10
N THR A 214 14.12 -10.91 -3.05
CA THR A 214 12.93 -10.05 -3.08
C THR A 214 13.25 -8.59 -2.81
N ALA A 215 13.78 -8.25 -1.63
CA ALA A 215 13.93 -6.87 -1.21
C ALA A 215 15.01 -6.12 -2.01
N LEU A 216 16.15 -6.75 -2.29
CA LEU A 216 17.21 -6.12 -3.08
C LEU A 216 16.76 -5.76 -4.52
N PRO A 217 16.23 -6.69 -5.33
CA PRO A 217 15.73 -6.32 -6.66
C PRO A 217 14.56 -5.32 -6.57
N ALA A 218 13.66 -5.45 -5.59
CA ALA A 218 12.61 -4.45 -5.39
C ALA A 218 13.18 -3.06 -5.06
N ALA A 219 14.21 -2.97 -4.20
CA ALA A 219 14.89 -1.74 -3.80
C ALA A 219 15.52 -1.03 -5.00
N GLU A 220 16.24 -1.79 -5.83
CA GLU A 220 16.83 -1.26 -7.06
C GLU A 220 15.75 -0.74 -8.02
N GLY A 221 14.62 -1.43 -8.09
CA GLY A 221 13.50 -1.04 -8.92
C GLY A 221 12.75 0.20 -8.44
N VAL A 222 12.43 0.30 -7.14
CA VAL A 222 11.77 1.49 -6.58
C VAL A 222 12.67 2.72 -6.62
N LEU A 223 13.98 2.57 -6.39
CA LEU A 223 14.93 3.67 -6.50
C LEU A 223 15.07 4.16 -7.95
N ALA A 224 15.13 3.22 -8.90
CA ALA A 224 15.15 3.55 -10.32
C ALA A 224 13.87 4.29 -10.74
N ALA A 225 12.70 3.85 -10.29
CA ALA A 225 11.42 4.50 -10.57
C ALA A 225 11.40 5.93 -10.01
N ALA A 226 11.80 6.10 -8.75
CA ALA A 226 11.86 7.42 -8.11
C ALA A 226 12.81 8.40 -8.80
N ARG A 227 13.82 7.89 -9.53
CA ARG A 227 14.80 8.68 -10.30
C ARG A 227 14.48 8.79 -11.80
N GLY A 228 13.36 8.24 -12.26
CA GLY A 228 12.96 8.27 -13.66
C GLY A 228 13.73 7.32 -14.58
N ALA A 229 14.46 6.34 -14.02
CA ALA A 229 15.14 5.28 -14.77
C ALA A 229 14.17 4.13 -15.10
N TRP A 230 13.16 4.41 -15.93
CA TRP A 230 11.98 3.58 -16.13
C TRP A 230 12.28 2.14 -16.59
N ALA A 231 13.12 1.96 -17.61
CA ALA A 231 13.52 0.63 -18.08
C ALA A 231 14.18 -0.23 -16.98
N GLN A 232 14.96 0.37 -16.08
CA GLN A 232 15.56 -0.32 -14.94
C GLN A 232 14.50 -0.65 -13.88
N ALA A 233 13.61 0.29 -13.59
CA ALA A 233 12.49 0.07 -12.68
C ALA A 233 11.64 -1.13 -13.11
N VAL A 234 11.22 -1.15 -14.38
CA VAL A 234 10.43 -2.26 -14.95
C VAL A 234 11.18 -3.58 -14.79
N ARG A 235 12.43 -3.67 -15.24
CA ARG A 235 13.21 -4.92 -15.16
C ARG A 235 13.33 -5.45 -13.73
N ARG A 236 13.60 -4.57 -12.77
CA ARG A 236 13.89 -4.95 -11.38
C ARG A 236 12.64 -5.26 -10.57
N LEU A 237 11.59 -4.44 -10.69
CA LEU A 237 10.31 -4.71 -10.04
C LEU A 237 9.61 -5.94 -10.64
N SER A 238 9.64 -6.14 -11.97
CA SER A 238 9.10 -7.35 -12.59
C SER A 238 9.77 -8.62 -12.05
N ALA A 239 11.08 -8.59 -11.79
CA ALA A 239 11.80 -9.74 -11.23
C ALA A 239 11.39 -10.06 -9.79
N ALA A 240 11.06 -9.04 -8.97
CA ALA A 240 10.65 -9.22 -7.58
C ALA A 240 9.13 -9.45 -7.41
N ARG A 241 8.31 -9.12 -8.42
CA ARG A 241 6.85 -9.01 -8.33
C ARG A 241 6.19 -10.21 -7.65
N ALA A 242 6.52 -11.42 -8.09
CA ALA A 242 5.89 -12.66 -7.61
C ALA A 242 6.23 -12.99 -6.14
N THR A 243 7.29 -12.41 -5.59
CA THR A 243 7.80 -12.72 -4.25
C THR A 243 7.61 -11.57 -3.27
N LEU A 244 7.07 -10.42 -3.70
CA LEU A 244 6.81 -9.24 -2.85
C LEU A 244 5.93 -9.54 -1.62
N TRP A 245 5.18 -10.62 -1.58
CA TRP A 245 4.46 -11.01 -0.36
C TRP A 245 5.40 -11.34 0.82
N ARG A 246 6.65 -11.77 0.54
CA ARG A 246 7.65 -12.17 1.55
C ARG A 246 8.16 -11.01 2.42
N ILE A 247 8.17 -9.79 1.88
CA ILE A 247 8.69 -8.61 2.62
C ILE A 247 7.75 -8.15 3.74
N GLY A 248 6.51 -8.67 3.79
CA GLY A 248 5.49 -8.26 4.75
C GLY A 248 4.55 -7.19 4.20
N GLY A 249 3.98 -6.37 5.10
CA GLY A 249 2.86 -5.48 4.79
C GLY A 249 1.55 -6.24 4.59
N SER A 250 0.46 -5.52 4.34
CA SER A 250 -0.82 -6.06 3.88
C SER A 250 -0.93 -6.07 2.35
N HIS A 251 -1.96 -6.72 1.82
CA HIS A 251 -2.28 -6.68 0.38
C HIS A 251 -2.38 -5.25 -0.16
N ALA A 252 -3.20 -4.41 0.48
CA ALA A 252 -3.39 -3.01 0.08
C ALA A 252 -2.10 -2.17 0.15
N GLN A 253 -1.25 -2.44 1.14
CA GLN A 253 0.04 -1.74 1.27
C GLN A 253 1.01 -2.14 0.15
N ARG A 254 1.16 -3.45 -0.10
CA ARG A 254 2.07 -3.98 -1.14
C ARG A 254 1.66 -3.61 -2.55
N ASP A 255 0.37 -3.37 -2.78
CA ASP A 255 -0.15 -2.89 -4.06
C ASP A 255 0.58 -1.63 -4.58
N LEU A 256 1.22 -0.85 -3.68
CA LEU A 256 2.10 0.26 -4.06
C LEU A 256 3.16 -0.15 -5.09
N PHE A 257 3.81 -1.28 -4.87
CA PHE A 257 4.94 -1.71 -5.71
C PHE A 257 4.47 -2.11 -7.11
N ASP A 258 3.29 -2.71 -7.21
CA ASP A 258 2.63 -2.96 -8.50
C ASP A 258 2.23 -1.65 -9.17
N GLN A 259 1.74 -0.65 -8.44
CA GLN A 259 1.45 0.68 -9.01
C GLN A 259 2.71 1.40 -9.51
N ILE A 260 3.83 1.33 -8.76
CA ILE A 260 5.13 1.87 -9.21
C ILE A 260 5.58 1.16 -10.50
N LEU A 261 5.45 -0.16 -10.56
CA LEU A 261 5.80 -0.93 -11.75
C LEU A 261 4.92 -0.53 -12.95
N LEU A 262 3.61 -0.40 -12.75
CA LEU A 262 2.70 0.02 -13.81
C LEU A 262 3.01 1.43 -14.33
N ASP A 263 3.23 2.40 -13.45
CA ASP A 263 3.64 3.75 -13.86
C ASP A 263 4.97 3.70 -14.64
N ALA A 264 5.96 2.94 -14.16
CA ALA A 264 7.21 2.76 -14.87
C ALA A 264 7.02 2.11 -16.26
N MET A 265 6.13 1.13 -16.41
CA MET A 265 5.81 0.54 -17.72
C MET A 265 5.20 1.56 -18.68
N ILE A 266 4.25 2.38 -18.20
CA ILE A 266 3.62 3.45 -18.98
C ILE A 266 4.67 4.51 -19.37
N ARG A 267 5.54 4.92 -18.45
CA ARG A 267 6.59 5.92 -18.68
C ARG A 267 7.70 5.43 -19.62
N ASP A 268 8.00 4.13 -19.61
CA ASP A 268 8.98 3.47 -20.50
C ASP A 268 8.38 3.09 -21.87
N GLY A 269 7.09 3.35 -22.11
CA GLY A 269 6.41 3.00 -23.36
C GLY A 269 6.16 1.49 -23.57
N ARG A 270 6.11 0.71 -22.49
CA ARG A 270 5.84 -0.75 -22.51
C ARG A 270 4.33 -1.01 -22.61
N TRP A 271 3.67 -0.45 -23.63
CA TRP A 271 2.21 -0.37 -23.73
C TRP A 271 1.50 -1.72 -23.63
N ALA A 272 1.98 -2.75 -24.34
CA ALA A 272 1.37 -4.08 -24.29
C ALA A 272 1.47 -4.73 -22.90
N ALA A 273 2.60 -4.57 -22.21
CA ALA A 273 2.75 -5.07 -20.84
C ALA A 273 1.90 -4.29 -19.85
N ALA A 274 1.86 -2.96 -19.98
CA ALA A 274 0.99 -2.09 -19.19
C ALA A 274 -0.49 -2.47 -19.35
N GLN A 275 -0.94 -2.77 -20.58
CA GLN A 275 -2.31 -3.23 -20.85
C GLN A 275 -2.65 -4.50 -20.05
N GLN A 276 -1.77 -5.53 -20.08
CA GLN A 276 -2.02 -6.76 -19.32
C GLN A 276 -2.14 -6.50 -17.82
N MET A 277 -1.23 -5.69 -17.27
CA MET A 277 -1.24 -5.35 -15.86
C MET A 277 -2.45 -4.50 -15.45
N ILE A 278 -2.91 -3.60 -16.32
CA ILE A 278 -4.15 -2.83 -16.10
C ILE A 278 -5.37 -3.76 -16.02
N GLU A 279 -5.48 -4.75 -16.91
CA GLU A 279 -6.60 -5.69 -16.90
C GLU A 279 -6.56 -6.64 -15.69
N GLU A 280 -5.38 -7.02 -15.20
CA GLU A 280 -5.23 -7.70 -13.90
C GLU A 280 -5.77 -6.85 -12.74
N ARG A 281 -5.41 -5.56 -12.71
CA ARG A 281 -5.84 -4.62 -11.67
C ARG A 281 -7.35 -4.36 -11.71
N ARG A 282 -7.94 -4.28 -12.90
CA ARG A 282 -9.39 -4.07 -13.07
C ARG A 282 -10.26 -5.16 -12.44
N ARG A 283 -9.71 -6.35 -12.17
CA ARG A 283 -10.44 -7.39 -11.44
C ARG A 283 -10.72 -7.01 -9.98
N HIS A 284 -9.87 -6.15 -9.41
CA HIS A 284 -9.96 -5.70 -8.02
C HIS A 284 -10.38 -4.22 -7.92
N ASP A 285 -10.26 -3.44 -9.00
CA ASP A 285 -10.79 -2.07 -9.08
C ASP A 285 -11.47 -1.83 -10.44
N PRO A 286 -12.65 -2.44 -10.69
CA PRO A 286 -13.30 -2.39 -12.01
C PRO A 286 -13.83 -1.01 -12.38
N HIS A 287 -14.01 -0.13 -11.39
CA HIS A 287 -14.59 1.21 -11.55
C HIS A 287 -13.61 2.34 -11.21
N GLY A 288 -12.34 2.02 -10.96
CA GLY A 288 -11.31 2.97 -10.61
C GLY A 288 -11.10 4.02 -11.71
N VAL A 289 -11.39 5.28 -11.39
CA VAL A 289 -11.29 6.41 -12.32
C VAL A 289 -9.85 6.61 -12.81
N PRO A 290 -8.81 6.62 -11.95
CA PRO A 290 -7.43 6.73 -12.44
C PRO A 290 -7.03 5.54 -13.32
N LEU A 291 -7.44 4.32 -12.96
CA LEU A 291 -7.13 3.12 -13.72
C LEU A 291 -7.80 3.13 -15.11
N ALA A 292 -9.04 3.61 -15.20
CA ALA A 292 -9.74 3.81 -16.46
C ALA A 292 -9.05 4.84 -17.36
N ALA A 293 -8.57 5.95 -16.79
CA ALA A 293 -7.80 6.96 -17.53
C ALA A 293 -6.47 6.40 -18.05
N MET A 294 -5.73 5.64 -17.23
CA MET A 294 -4.52 4.94 -17.64
C MET A 294 -4.79 3.97 -18.81
N ARG A 295 -5.88 3.19 -18.71
CA ARG A 295 -6.30 2.27 -19.75
C ARG A 295 -6.59 2.98 -21.07
N ALA A 296 -7.40 4.05 -21.02
CA ALA A 296 -7.73 4.82 -22.22
C ALA A 296 -6.48 5.37 -22.91
N ARG A 297 -5.51 5.86 -22.14
CA ARG A 297 -4.20 6.29 -22.65
C ARG A 297 -3.44 5.14 -23.31
N VAL A 298 -3.33 3.99 -22.65
CA VAL A 298 -2.62 2.81 -23.19
C VAL A 298 -3.30 2.29 -24.47
N GLU A 299 -4.63 2.26 -24.51
CA GLU A 299 -5.38 1.87 -25.72
C GLU A 299 -5.14 2.85 -26.88
N ALA A 300 -5.09 4.16 -26.61
CA ALA A 300 -4.77 5.15 -27.62
C ALA A 300 -3.35 4.95 -28.20
N GLU A 301 -2.34 4.75 -27.34
CA GLU A 301 -0.95 4.49 -27.74
C GLU A 301 -0.77 3.17 -28.51
N LEU A 302 -1.65 2.19 -28.27
CA LEU A 302 -1.68 0.92 -29.00
C LEU A 302 -2.51 0.99 -30.30
N GLY A 303 -3.19 2.10 -30.59
CA GLY A 303 -4.10 2.22 -31.73
C GLY A 303 -5.37 1.38 -31.59
N LEU A 304 -5.79 1.09 -30.36
CA LEU A 304 -6.99 0.30 -30.03
C LEU A 304 -8.18 1.18 -29.62
N ALA A 305 -7.99 2.49 -29.52
CA ALA A 305 -9.08 3.42 -29.21
C ALA A 305 -10.17 3.36 -30.30
N PRO A 306 -11.46 3.27 -29.93
CA PRO A 306 -12.53 3.31 -30.92
C PRO A 306 -12.44 4.62 -31.71
N ALA A 307 -12.61 4.54 -33.03
CA ALA A 307 -12.70 5.73 -33.88
C ALA A 307 -13.78 6.66 -33.32
N ALA A 308 -13.46 7.95 -33.15
CA ALA A 308 -14.44 8.94 -32.75
C ALA A 308 -15.55 8.99 -33.82
N GLY A 309 -16.70 8.38 -33.50
CA GLY A 309 -17.92 8.43 -34.29
C GLY A 309 -18.79 9.62 -33.90
#